data_AF-A0A813G8M0-F1
#
_entry.id   AF-A0A813G8M0-F1
#
_cell.length_a   1.000
_cell.length_b   1.000
_cell.length_c   1.000
_cell.angle_alpha   90.00
_cell.angle_beta   90.00
_cell.angle_gamma   90.00
#
_symmetry.space_group_name_H-M   'P 1'
#
loop_
_entity.id
_entity.type
_entity.pdbx_description
1 polymer ?
#
loop_
_entity_poly.entity_id
_entity_poly.type
_entity_poly.pdbx_seq_one_letter_code
_entity_poly.pdbx_strand_id
1 'polypeptide(L)'
;MFQSILGLPQVSYSTHSSEPNEPPVFLPAKFSVKLGAGVNSSAPVLYMASSAADLLGRFCYHGLVSPVIDKPSACSGTLGSDLSNGSVSQFAGMLPVARAAAASSAFVGSALLYGELADEVQTLLHAGATPWISSASHGRAFDTAENAVSRLKGFGGVNRDSIHELASLAVHGVIDGGFTDGTGISQAVAAGADNILVVLNSGSTNDPAYVEMLFRGGPPPVNPQVSKELFPVFETPAASTVRWAFEFFHKLRIPSTSQYLKVLAVGRIECRTADNAYFGVQRGRKVVLNIVNMGSDLDIGLFVNFHHFDTLAQEIALTIVDAANARFVQDVFLPMVLGKKANLSAVVPIVV
;
A
#
# COMPACT_ATOMS: atom_id res chain seq x y z
N MET A 1 27.70 2.38 -5.31
CA MET A 1 29.16 2.71 -5.27
C MET A 1 29.81 2.74 -6.67
N PHE A 2 29.49 1.82 -7.59
CA PHE A 2 30.07 1.79 -8.96
C PHE A 2 29.67 2.95 -9.88
N GLN A 3 28.45 3.50 -9.80
CA GLN A 3 28.04 4.64 -10.67
C GLN A 3 28.82 5.94 -10.41
N SER A 4 29.30 6.16 -9.18
CA SER A 4 30.14 7.32 -8.87
C SER A 4 31.46 7.30 -9.64
N ILE A 5 31.91 6.11 -10.07
CA ILE A 5 33.16 5.89 -10.80
C ILE A 5 33.01 6.22 -12.29
N LEU A 6 31.81 6.03 -12.86
CA LEU A 6 31.56 6.31 -14.28
C LEU A 6 31.15 7.76 -14.56
N GLY A 7 30.90 8.56 -13.52
CA GLY A 7 30.37 9.92 -13.68
C GLY A 7 29.08 9.87 -14.49
N LEU A 8 28.05 9.20 -14.00
CA LEU A 8 26.72 9.39 -14.57
C LEU A 8 26.02 10.52 -13.83
N PRO A 9 25.22 11.36 -14.50
CA PRO A 9 24.41 12.33 -13.80
C PRO A 9 23.50 11.64 -12.78
N GLN A 10 23.41 12.20 -11.58
CA GLN A 10 22.60 11.63 -10.50
C GLN A 10 21.66 12.69 -9.94
N VAL A 11 20.47 12.26 -9.53
CA VAL A 11 19.53 13.11 -8.78
C VAL A 11 19.03 12.32 -7.59
N SER A 12 19.03 12.94 -6.43
CA SER A 12 18.44 12.42 -5.20
C SER A 12 17.61 13.49 -4.53
N TYR A 13 16.74 13.07 -3.62
CA TYR A 13 16.06 13.97 -2.71
C TYR A 13 16.07 13.42 -1.29
N SER A 14 16.01 14.31 -0.32
CA SER A 14 15.87 14.02 1.10
C SER A 14 14.75 14.86 1.70
N THR A 15 14.27 14.46 2.87
CA THR A 15 13.36 15.26 3.67
C THR A 15 14.17 16.05 4.69
N HIS A 16 13.80 17.30 4.91
CA HIS A 16 14.39 18.11 5.97
C HIS A 16 13.37 18.27 7.08
N SER A 17 13.38 17.35 8.04
CA SER A 17 12.59 17.47 9.27
C SER A 17 13.09 18.65 10.11
N SER A 18 12.18 19.42 10.70
CA SER A 18 12.49 20.41 11.74
C SER A 18 12.61 19.78 13.13
N GLU A 19 12.16 18.54 13.27
CA GLU A 19 12.13 17.80 14.53
C GLU A 19 13.40 16.95 14.69
N PRO A 20 13.84 16.67 15.94
CA PRO A 20 15.02 15.85 16.21
C PRO A 20 14.86 14.38 15.81
N ASN A 21 13.64 13.95 15.47
CA ASN A 21 13.36 12.59 15.05
C ASN A 21 13.33 12.51 13.52
N GLU A 22 14.22 11.71 12.96
CA GLU A 22 14.17 11.36 11.53
C GLU A 22 12.90 10.54 11.26
N PRO A 23 12.13 10.86 10.21
CA PRO A 23 11.00 10.03 9.82
C PRO A 23 11.48 8.63 9.42
N PRO A 24 10.65 7.59 9.60
CA PRO A 24 10.97 6.27 9.07
C PRO A 24 11.16 6.35 7.55
N VAL A 25 11.96 5.43 7.02
CA VAL A 25 12.25 5.32 5.58
C VAL A 25 10.97 5.26 4.73
N PHE A 26 9.92 4.66 5.29
CA PHE A 26 8.60 4.55 4.67
C PHE A 26 7.55 5.22 5.53
N LEU A 27 6.73 6.07 4.91
CA LEU A 27 5.56 6.65 5.54
C LEU A 27 4.28 6.16 4.86
N PRO A 28 3.23 5.83 5.63
CA PRO A 28 1.98 5.37 5.05
C PRO A 28 1.28 6.47 4.26
N ALA A 29 0.91 6.19 3.02
CA ALA A 29 0.11 7.06 2.18
C ALA A 29 -1.04 6.28 1.52
N LYS A 30 -2.14 6.97 1.18
CA LYS A 30 -3.29 6.36 0.53
C LYS A 30 -3.94 7.29 -0.50
N PHE A 31 -4.31 6.72 -1.63
CA PHE A 31 -5.22 7.37 -2.57
C PHE A 31 -6.65 6.93 -2.24
N SER A 32 -7.58 7.88 -2.19
CA SER A 32 -8.97 7.56 -1.90
C SER A 32 -9.92 8.34 -2.78
N VAL A 33 -10.95 7.65 -3.26
CA VAL A 33 -12.02 8.22 -4.08
C VAL A 33 -13.34 7.63 -3.64
N LYS A 34 -14.41 8.40 -3.77
CA LYS A 34 -15.77 7.90 -3.62
C LYS A 34 -16.32 7.55 -5.00
N LEU A 35 -16.59 6.27 -5.25
CA LEU A 35 -17.19 5.83 -6.51
C LEU A 35 -18.50 6.58 -6.77
N GLY A 36 -18.67 7.07 -7.99
CA GLY A 36 -19.83 7.87 -8.39
C GLY A 36 -19.84 9.32 -7.90
N ALA A 37 -18.84 9.78 -7.14
CA ALA A 37 -18.76 11.18 -6.70
C ALA A 37 -18.32 12.16 -7.81
N GLY A 38 -17.94 11.65 -8.97
CA GLY A 38 -17.51 12.43 -10.14
C GLY A 38 -16.04 12.85 -10.09
N VAL A 39 -15.55 13.36 -11.21
CA VAL A 39 -14.12 13.70 -11.38
C VAL A 39 -13.66 14.87 -10.51
N ASN A 40 -14.56 15.79 -10.15
CA ASN A 40 -14.25 16.92 -9.28
C ASN A 40 -14.35 16.59 -7.79
N SER A 41 -14.48 15.31 -7.42
CA SER A 41 -14.60 14.92 -6.02
C SER A 41 -13.26 14.96 -5.30
N SER A 42 -13.30 15.38 -4.05
CA SER A 42 -12.18 15.31 -3.12
C SER A 42 -12.11 13.93 -2.47
N ALA A 43 -10.90 13.58 -2.00
CA ALA A 43 -10.59 12.37 -1.28
C ALA A 43 -11.45 12.30 0.00
N PRO A 44 -12.20 11.20 0.22
CA PRO A 44 -12.98 11.02 1.44
C PRO A 44 -12.09 10.79 2.66
N VAL A 45 -10.81 10.42 2.47
CA VAL A 45 -9.84 10.25 3.55
C VAL A 45 -8.51 10.92 3.21
N LEU A 46 -7.80 11.37 4.24
CA LEU A 46 -6.51 12.04 4.11
C LEU A 46 -5.47 11.15 3.41
N TYR A 47 -4.65 11.75 2.55
CA TYR A 47 -3.55 11.07 1.86
C TYR A 47 -2.56 10.45 2.85
N MET A 48 -2.16 11.21 3.87
CA MET A 48 -1.27 10.79 4.95
C MET A 48 -1.82 11.32 6.28
N ALA A 49 -1.46 10.71 7.40
CA ALA A 49 -1.78 11.27 8.72
C ALA A 49 -1.07 12.62 8.90
N SER A 50 -1.75 13.63 9.46
CA SER A 50 -1.13 14.95 9.69
C SER A 50 0.15 14.86 10.52
N SER A 51 0.13 14.05 11.58
CA SER A 51 1.30 13.78 12.43
C SER A 51 2.47 13.13 11.70
N ALA A 52 2.24 12.40 10.61
CA ALA A 52 3.29 11.87 9.76
C ALA A 52 3.80 12.92 8.77
N ALA A 53 2.91 13.73 8.20
CA ALA A 53 3.25 14.80 7.28
C ALA A 53 4.11 15.89 7.97
N ASP A 54 3.82 16.20 9.23
CA ASP A 54 4.57 17.16 10.05
C ASP A 54 6.06 16.79 10.19
N LEU A 55 6.42 15.50 10.05
CA LEU A 55 7.81 15.03 10.11
C LEU A 55 8.61 15.34 8.84
N LEU A 56 7.96 15.65 7.72
CA LEU A 56 8.63 15.75 6.43
C LEU A 56 9.17 17.15 6.13
N GLY A 57 8.52 18.20 6.64
CA GLY A 57 8.92 19.60 6.49
C GLY A 57 8.94 20.09 5.04
N ARG A 58 10.00 19.72 4.29
CA ARG A 58 10.23 19.99 2.86
C ARG A 58 11.09 18.91 2.23
N PHE A 59 10.94 18.72 0.92
CA PHE A 59 11.89 17.97 0.11
C PHE A 59 13.04 18.86 -0.36
N CYS A 60 14.27 18.36 -0.26
CA CYS A 60 15.48 18.99 -0.79
C CYS A 60 16.12 18.06 -1.82
N TYR A 61 16.37 18.60 -3.01
CA TYR A 61 16.84 17.89 -4.19
C TYR A 61 18.30 18.25 -4.45
N HIS A 62 19.07 17.24 -4.85
CA HIS A 62 20.48 17.37 -5.15
C HIS A 62 20.77 16.70 -6.49
N GLY A 63 21.37 17.47 -7.41
CA GLY A 63 21.86 16.97 -8.69
C GLY A 63 23.38 16.86 -8.68
N LEU A 64 23.91 15.86 -9.37
CA LEU A 64 25.31 15.75 -9.75
C LEU A 64 25.38 15.79 -11.28
N VAL A 65 25.89 16.88 -11.86
CA VAL A 65 26.09 16.99 -13.30
C VAL A 65 27.38 16.26 -13.68
N SER A 66 27.39 15.50 -14.77
CA SER A 66 28.60 14.77 -15.20
C SER A 66 29.15 15.22 -16.56
N PRO A 67 30.50 15.30 -16.74
CA PRO A 67 31.53 15.21 -15.69
C PRO A 67 31.27 16.26 -14.60
N VAL A 68 31.79 16.06 -13.37
CA VAL A 68 31.43 16.87 -12.18
C VAL A 68 31.76 18.36 -12.37
N ILE A 69 30.86 19.08 -13.03
CA ILE A 69 30.96 20.50 -13.40
C ILE A 69 30.09 21.34 -12.46
N ASP A 70 28.96 20.79 -12.01
CA ASP A 70 28.02 21.47 -11.11
C ASP A 70 27.33 20.47 -10.17
N LYS A 71 26.87 20.99 -9.02
CA LYS A 71 26.11 20.27 -8.00
C LYS A 71 24.85 21.07 -7.62
N PRO A 72 23.91 21.25 -8.55
CA PRO A 72 22.72 22.04 -8.28
C PRO A 72 21.92 21.45 -7.12
N SER A 73 21.33 22.32 -6.30
CA SER A 73 20.42 21.92 -5.23
C SER A 73 19.29 22.93 -5.09
N ALA A 74 18.12 22.44 -4.72
CA ALA A 74 16.93 23.25 -4.47
C ALA A 74 16.03 22.54 -3.47
N CYS A 75 15.30 23.29 -2.65
CA CYS A 75 14.28 22.72 -1.76
C CYS A 75 12.90 23.23 -2.15
N SER A 76 11.91 22.36 -1.99
CA SER A 76 10.49 22.70 -2.06
C SER A 76 10.08 23.66 -0.95
N GLY A 77 8.88 24.24 -1.08
CA GLY A 77 8.21 24.92 0.02
C GLY A 77 7.80 23.95 1.14
N THR A 78 7.15 24.47 2.17
CA THR A 78 6.57 23.62 3.23
C THR A 78 5.55 22.65 2.63
N LEU A 79 5.67 21.37 2.97
CA LEU A 79 4.75 20.34 2.51
C LEU A 79 3.44 20.40 3.32
N GLY A 80 2.31 20.35 2.61
CA GLY A 80 1.01 20.15 3.25
C GLY A 80 0.78 18.70 3.69
N SER A 81 -0.37 18.43 4.33
CA SER A 81 -0.73 17.09 4.82
C SER A 81 -0.86 16.01 3.74
N ASP A 82 -0.93 16.39 2.47
CA ASP A 82 -0.94 15.48 1.33
C ASP A 82 0.29 15.61 0.42
N LEU A 83 1.33 16.31 0.91
CA LEU A 83 2.62 16.53 0.24
C LEU A 83 2.51 17.17 -1.16
N SER A 84 1.31 17.64 -1.52
CA SER A 84 0.96 18.06 -2.88
C SER A 84 0.12 19.34 -2.86
N ASN A 85 0.22 20.13 -1.78
CA ASN A 85 -0.50 21.39 -1.57
C ASN A 85 -2.01 21.26 -1.76
N GLY A 86 -2.60 20.15 -1.29
CA GLY A 86 -4.02 19.88 -1.42
C GLY A 86 -4.39 19.21 -2.74
N SER A 87 -3.48 19.07 -3.71
CA SER A 87 -3.84 18.60 -5.06
C SER A 87 -4.39 17.18 -5.06
N VAL A 88 -3.67 16.25 -4.45
CA VAL A 88 -4.05 14.83 -4.42
C VAL A 88 -5.36 14.65 -3.67
N SER A 89 -5.56 15.43 -2.61
CA SER A 89 -6.79 15.36 -1.82
C SER A 89 -7.97 16.06 -2.51
N GLN A 90 -7.78 17.24 -3.09
CA GLN A 90 -8.85 18.06 -3.66
C GLN A 90 -9.38 17.47 -4.97
N PHE A 91 -8.49 16.94 -5.81
CA PHE A 91 -8.79 16.44 -7.16
C PHE A 91 -8.70 14.92 -7.26
N ALA A 92 -9.00 14.22 -6.16
CA ALA A 92 -8.86 12.78 -6.08
C ALA A 92 -9.67 12.03 -7.16
N GLY A 93 -10.86 12.53 -7.50
CA GLY A 93 -11.69 11.99 -8.57
C GLY A 93 -11.09 12.07 -9.98
N MET A 94 -10.01 12.85 -10.18
CA MET A 94 -9.28 12.96 -11.44
C MET A 94 -8.03 12.08 -11.49
N LEU A 95 -7.65 11.44 -10.37
CA LEU A 95 -6.42 10.65 -10.34
C LEU A 95 -6.57 9.38 -11.20
N PRO A 96 -5.59 9.06 -12.07
CA PRO A 96 -5.65 7.84 -12.84
C PRO A 96 -5.61 6.61 -11.93
N VAL A 97 -6.69 5.81 -11.94
CA VAL A 97 -6.80 4.59 -11.13
C VAL A 97 -5.61 3.65 -11.36
N ALA A 98 -5.18 3.50 -12.62
CA ALA A 98 -4.03 2.67 -12.97
C ALA A 98 -2.72 3.15 -12.30
N ARG A 99 -2.52 4.45 -12.10
CA ARG A 99 -1.31 4.99 -11.45
C ARG A 99 -1.37 4.85 -9.93
N ALA A 100 -2.54 5.08 -9.33
CA ALA A 100 -2.75 4.81 -7.92
C ALA A 100 -2.58 3.32 -7.59
N ALA A 101 -3.09 2.43 -8.45
CA ALA A 101 -2.88 0.99 -8.34
C ALA A 101 -1.41 0.61 -8.53
N ALA A 102 -0.73 1.17 -9.54
CA ALA A 102 0.70 0.94 -9.76
C ALA A 102 1.56 1.36 -8.55
N ALA A 103 1.21 2.46 -7.87
CA ALA A 103 1.89 2.87 -6.64
C ALA A 103 1.79 1.79 -5.56
N SER A 104 0.61 1.19 -5.40
CA SER A 104 0.39 0.12 -4.43
C SER A 104 1.14 -1.18 -4.75
N SER A 105 1.62 -1.36 -5.99
CA SER A 105 2.34 -2.57 -6.45
C SER A 105 3.81 -2.30 -6.77
N ALA A 106 4.32 -1.11 -6.45
CA ALA A 106 5.68 -0.70 -6.77
C ALA A 106 6.70 -1.29 -5.78
N PHE A 107 6.68 -2.62 -5.57
CA PHE A 107 7.52 -3.34 -4.60
C PHE A 107 9.01 -3.08 -4.83
N VAL A 108 9.39 -3.07 -6.10
CA VAL A 108 10.75 -2.79 -6.58
C VAL A 108 11.19 -1.35 -6.26
N GLY A 109 10.27 -0.43 -5.98
CA GLY A 109 10.60 0.95 -5.62
C GLY A 109 11.49 1.06 -4.39
N SER A 110 11.43 0.08 -3.48
CA SER A 110 12.34 0.01 -2.33
C SER A 110 13.81 -0.14 -2.72
N ALA A 111 14.13 -0.82 -3.83
CA ALA A 111 15.51 -0.96 -4.31
C ALA A 111 16.16 0.38 -4.67
N LEU A 112 15.35 1.38 -5.06
CA LEU A 112 15.82 2.73 -5.35
C LEU A 112 16.37 3.45 -4.11
N LEU A 113 15.88 3.10 -2.91
CA LEU A 113 16.34 3.71 -1.66
C LEU A 113 17.71 3.19 -1.23
N TYR A 114 18.03 1.95 -1.58
CA TYR A 114 19.27 1.31 -1.14
C TYR A 114 20.42 1.48 -2.12
N GLY A 115 20.15 1.98 -3.34
CA GLY A 115 21.17 2.18 -4.37
C GLY A 115 21.82 0.88 -4.88
N GLU A 116 21.26 -0.27 -4.49
CA GLU A 116 21.63 -1.59 -4.96
C GLU A 116 20.63 -2.00 -6.05
N LEU A 117 21.12 -2.39 -7.22
CA LEU A 117 20.33 -3.00 -8.32
C LEU A 117 19.27 -2.12 -9.01
N ALA A 118 19.07 -0.87 -8.61
CA ALA A 118 18.09 0.04 -9.23
C ALA A 118 18.18 0.08 -10.77
N ASP A 119 19.38 0.21 -11.32
CA ASP A 119 19.61 0.28 -12.76
C ASP A 119 19.44 -1.07 -13.46
N GLU A 120 19.92 -2.15 -12.85
CA GLU A 120 19.82 -3.50 -13.40
C GLU A 120 18.35 -3.92 -13.48
N VAL A 121 17.57 -3.62 -12.44
CA VAL A 121 16.15 -3.92 -12.39
C VAL A 121 15.35 -3.05 -13.35
N GLN A 122 15.65 -1.74 -13.44
CA GLN A 122 14.99 -0.88 -14.44
C GLN A 122 15.31 -1.32 -15.87
N THR A 123 16.57 -1.71 -16.13
CA THR A 123 17.00 -2.21 -17.43
C THR A 123 16.32 -3.53 -17.77
N LEU A 124 16.18 -4.43 -16.79
CA LEU A 124 15.55 -5.74 -16.98
C LEU A 124 14.03 -5.64 -17.18
N LEU A 125 13.35 -4.77 -16.43
CA LEU A 125 11.89 -4.68 -16.45
C LEU A 125 11.35 -3.77 -17.55
N HIS A 126 12.20 -2.96 -18.20
CA HIS A 126 11.79 -1.90 -19.12
C HIS A 126 10.68 -0.99 -18.55
N ALA A 127 10.63 -0.85 -17.22
CA ALA A 127 9.56 -0.18 -16.49
C ALA A 127 10.14 0.68 -15.36
N GLY A 128 9.40 1.73 -14.98
CA GLY A 128 9.75 2.55 -13.83
C GLY A 128 9.53 1.76 -12.53
N ALA A 129 10.54 1.72 -11.66
CA ALA A 129 10.47 1.01 -10.38
C ALA A 129 9.55 1.70 -9.35
N THR A 130 9.27 2.98 -9.52
CA THR A 130 8.36 3.77 -8.67
C THR A 130 7.56 4.74 -9.55
N PRO A 131 6.24 4.84 -9.35
CA PRO A 131 5.49 5.99 -9.83
C PRO A 131 5.92 7.27 -9.09
N TRP A 132 5.98 8.37 -9.83
CA TRP A 132 6.31 9.67 -9.30
C TRP A 132 5.06 10.53 -9.19
N ILE A 133 4.98 11.35 -8.15
CA ILE A 133 3.87 12.28 -7.93
C ILE A 133 4.40 13.68 -7.57
N SER A 134 3.61 14.71 -7.87
CA SER A 134 3.95 16.12 -7.68
C SER A 134 2.80 16.89 -7.05
N SER A 135 3.04 18.16 -6.71
CA SER A 135 2.04 19.13 -6.26
C SER A 135 1.20 19.72 -7.41
N ALA A 136 1.28 19.21 -8.64
CA ALA A 136 0.48 19.70 -9.75
C ALA A 136 -1.01 19.40 -9.54
N SER A 137 -1.87 20.40 -9.78
CA SER A 137 -3.32 20.38 -9.53
C SER A 137 -4.13 19.65 -10.62
N HIS A 138 -5.45 19.52 -10.42
CA HIS A 138 -6.41 19.03 -11.42
C HIS A 138 -6.08 17.64 -11.97
N GLY A 139 -5.70 16.70 -11.09
CA GLY A 139 -5.39 15.32 -11.46
C GLY A 139 -4.08 15.12 -12.23
N ARG A 140 -3.27 16.18 -12.42
CA ARG A 140 -2.01 16.13 -13.19
C ARG A 140 -0.80 15.70 -12.35
N ALA A 141 -1.00 15.32 -11.09
CA ALA A 141 0.06 15.03 -10.13
C ALA A 141 1.07 13.98 -10.66
N PHE A 142 0.57 12.88 -11.23
CA PHE A 142 1.41 11.81 -11.80
C PHE A 142 2.11 12.23 -13.10
N ASP A 143 1.35 12.69 -14.10
CA ASP A 143 1.90 13.05 -15.42
C ASP A 143 2.96 14.14 -15.31
N THR A 144 2.72 15.17 -14.49
CA THR A 144 3.67 16.27 -14.30
C THR A 144 4.96 15.78 -13.65
N ALA A 145 4.87 14.92 -12.64
CA ALA A 145 6.03 14.34 -11.98
C ALA A 145 6.83 13.43 -12.93
N GLU A 146 6.15 12.57 -13.68
CA GLU A 146 6.78 11.67 -14.64
C GLU A 146 7.45 12.43 -15.79
N ASN A 147 6.85 13.51 -16.27
CA ASN A 147 7.48 14.41 -17.24
C ASN A 147 8.72 15.09 -16.67
N ALA A 148 8.68 15.55 -15.41
CA ALA A 148 9.84 16.17 -14.76
C ALA A 148 10.99 15.15 -14.60
N VAL A 149 10.70 13.94 -14.13
CA VAL A 149 11.70 12.88 -13.94
C VAL A 149 12.23 12.35 -15.27
N SER A 150 11.40 12.18 -16.30
CA SER A 150 11.84 11.68 -17.61
C SER A 150 12.81 12.63 -18.31
N ARG A 151 12.67 13.96 -18.13
CA ARG A 151 13.62 14.94 -18.67
C ARG A 151 15.03 14.81 -18.09
N LEU A 152 15.19 14.24 -16.88
CA LEU A 152 16.50 13.99 -16.29
C LEU A 152 17.32 12.95 -17.05
N LYS A 153 16.65 12.06 -17.83
CA LYS A 153 17.30 10.96 -18.57
C LYS A 153 18.08 11.43 -19.80
N GLY A 154 17.83 12.66 -20.29
CA GLY A 154 18.50 13.21 -21.47
C GLY A 154 19.91 13.74 -21.20
N PHE A 155 20.70 13.91 -22.26
CA PHE A 155 21.98 14.61 -22.16
C PHE A 155 21.76 16.06 -21.67
N GLY A 156 22.46 16.44 -20.60
CA GLY A 156 22.22 17.73 -19.93
C GLY A 156 20.89 17.83 -19.19
N GLY A 157 20.15 16.73 -19.02
CA GLY A 157 18.86 16.69 -18.33
C GLY A 157 18.96 17.01 -16.84
N VAL A 158 20.07 16.64 -16.20
CA VAL A 158 20.41 17.07 -14.83
C VAL A 158 21.14 18.39 -14.90
N ASN A 159 20.49 19.47 -14.48
CA ASN A 159 21.03 20.83 -14.45
C ASN A 159 20.30 21.64 -13.36
N ARG A 160 20.69 22.91 -13.18
CA ARG A 160 20.06 23.78 -12.17
C ARG A 160 18.55 23.90 -12.35
N ASP A 161 18.10 24.16 -13.57
CA ASP A 161 16.68 24.41 -13.86
C ASP A 161 15.83 23.17 -13.58
N SER A 162 16.30 21.97 -13.97
CA SER A 162 15.58 20.73 -13.69
C SER A 162 15.52 20.40 -12.19
N ILE A 163 16.58 20.67 -11.43
CA ILE A 163 16.55 20.50 -9.96
C ILE A 163 15.60 21.50 -9.29
N HIS A 164 15.59 22.76 -9.73
CA HIS A 164 14.61 23.75 -9.26
C HIS A 164 13.18 23.39 -9.64
N GLU A 165 12.98 22.80 -10.82
CA GLU A 165 11.68 22.32 -11.25
C GLU A 165 11.15 21.21 -10.32
N LEU A 166 11.96 20.17 -10.04
CA LEU A 166 11.59 19.10 -9.09
C LEU A 166 11.20 19.66 -7.73
N ALA A 167 11.97 20.63 -7.23
CA ALA A 167 11.70 21.33 -5.98
C ALA A 167 10.39 22.12 -6.00
N SER A 168 10.13 22.89 -7.05
CA SER A 168 8.90 23.68 -7.17
C SER A 168 7.64 22.82 -7.31
N LEU A 169 7.79 21.60 -7.83
CA LEU A 169 6.73 20.61 -7.99
C LEU A 169 6.64 19.61 -6.83
N ALA A 170 7.52 19.70 -5.83
CA ALA A 170 7.62 18.74 -4.72
C ALA A 170 7.57 17.27 -5.19
N VAL A 171 8.30 16.95 -6.26
CA VAL A 171 8.30 15.60 -6.87
C VAL A 171 8.82 14.56 -5.89
N HIS A 172 8.05 13.51 -5.63
CA HIS A 172 8.46 12.39 -4.77
C HIS A 172 7.97 11.05 -5.30
N GLY A 173 8.62 9.98 -4.86
CA GLY A 173 8.27 8.62 -5.24
C GLY A 173 7.16 8.07 -4.34
N VAL A 174 6.24 7.32 -4.93
CA VAL A 174 5.30 6.48 -4.19
C VAL A 174 5.63 5.01 -4.46
N ILE A 175 5.68 4.21 -3.41
CA ILE A 175 6.09 2.81 -3.48
C ILE A 175 5.03 1.91 -2.85
N ASP A 176 5.26 0.61 -2.93
CA ASP A 176 4.35 -0.42 -2.45
C ASP A 176 3.90 -0.21 -0.99
N GLY A 177 2.60 -0.30 -0.77
CA GLY A 177 1.99 -0.16 0.56
C GLY A 177 2.44 -1.26 1.53
N GLY A 178 2.89 -2.41 1.02
CA GLY A 178 3.41 -3.54 1.79
C GLY A 178 4.60 -3.22 2.68
N PHE A 179 5.35 -2.15 2.39
CA PHE A 179 6.42 -1.66 3.28
C PHE A 179 5.92 -0.88 4.49
N THR A 180 4.61 -0.65 4.61
CA THR A 180 4.00 -0.01 5.79
C THR A 180 2.89 -0.86 6.37
N ASP A 181 1.99 -1.38 5.54
CA ASP A 181 0.91 -2.26 5.90
C ASP A 181 0.49 -3.12 4.70
N GLY A 182 1.01 -4.35 4.63
CA GLY A 182 0.66 -5.31 3.58
C GLY A 182 -0.77 -5.85 3.64
N THR A 183 -1.56 -5.48 4.66
CA THR A 183 -2.94 -5.95 4.84
C THR A 183 -3.99 -4.89 4.49
N GLY A 184 -3.61 -3.60 4.50
CA GLY A 184 -4.52 -2.47 4.40
C GLY A 184 -5.41 -2.22 5.64
N ILE A 185 -5.30 -3.06 6.69
CA ILE A 185 -6.12 -2.95 7.91
C ILE A 185 -5.85 -1.64 8.63
N SER A 186 -4.58 -1.25 8.77
CA SER A 186 -4.15 -0.04 9.47
C SER A 186 -4.68 1.21 8.78
N GLN A 187 -4.67 1.22 7.45
CA GLN A 187 -5.24 2.29 6.64
C GLN A 187 -6.77 2.37 6.79
N ALA A 188 -7.46 1.22 6.86
CA ALA A 188 -8.91 1.19 7.09
C ALA A 188 -9.28 1.68 8.51
N VAL A 189 -8.51 1.30 9.53
CA VAL A 189 -8.68 1.82 10.90
C VAL A 189 -8.46 3.34 10.94
N ALA A 190 -7.39 3.82 10.30
CA ALA A 190 -7.09 5.25 10.19
C ALA A 190 -8.20 6.04 9.47
N ALA A 191 -8.84 5.42 8.48
CA ALA A 191 -10.01 5.96 7.79
C ALA A 191 -11.29 5.99 8.64
N GLY A 192 -11.25 5.49 9.88
CA GLY A 192 -12.39 5.49 10.80
C GLY A 192 -13.24 4.22 10.75
N ALA A 193 -12.80 3.15 10.08
CA ALA A 193 -13.56 1.90 10.07
C ALA A 193 -13.50 1.20 11.43
N ASP A 194 -14.66 0.83 11.97
CA ASP A 194 -14.79 0.02 13.19
C ASP A 194 -15.16 -1.45 12.88
N ASN A 195 -15.51 -1.74 11.63
CA ASN A 195 -15.82 -3.08 11.15
C ASN A 195 -15.21 -3.26 9.76
N ILE A 196 -14.19 -4.10 9.65
CA ILE A 196 -13.34 -4.23 8.47
C ILE A 196 -13.52 -5.65 7.95
N LEU A 197 -13.81 -5.78 6.66
CA LEU A 197 -13.62 -7.03 5.93
C LEU A 197 -12.25 -6.95 5.25
N VAL A 198 -11.38 -7.91 5.54
CA VAL A 198 -10.08 -8.03 4.87
C VAL A 198 -9.98 -9.39 4.19
N VAL A 199 -9.56 -9.37 2.94
CA VAL A 199 -9.28 -10.56 2.14
C VAL A 199 -7.77 -10.66 2.00
N LEU A 200 -7.20 -11.72 2.55
CA LEU A 200 -5.76 -11.92 2.64
C LEU A 200 -5.31 -13.03 1.69
N ASN A 201 -4.07 -12.92 1.22
CA ASN A 201 -3.34 -14.01 0.60
C ASN A 201 -2.21 -14.45 1.54
N SER A 202 -2.16 -15.74 1.92
CA SER A 202 -1.11 -16.29 2.79
C SER A 202 -0.33 -17.43 2.12
N GLY A 203 -0.17 -17.40 0.80
CA GLY A 203 0.43 -18.48 0.02
C GLY A 203 -0.29 -19.81 0.27
N SER A 204 0.34 -20.97 0.14
CA SER A 204 -0.33 -22.27 0.33
C SER A 204 -0.74 -22.60 1.78
N THR A 205 -0.77 -21.62 2.69
CA THR A 205 -0.92 -21.82 4.14
C THR A 205 -2.10 -21.02 4.71
N ASN A 206 -2.25 -21.03 6.04
CA ASN A 206 -3.15 -20.16 6.79
C ASN A 206 -2.35 -19.22 7.72
N ASP A 207 -1.23 -18.69 7.23
CA ASP A 207 -0.28 -17.93 8.02
C ASP A 207 -0.79 -16.51 8.34
N PRO A 208 -0.89 -16.15 9.63
CA PRO A 208 -1.33 -14.82 10.08
C PRO A 208 -0.21 -13.76 10.14
N ALA A 209 1.03 -14.04 9.73
CA ALA A 209 2.21 -13.19 10.01
C ALA A 209 2.00 -11.69 9.78
N TYR A 210 1.42 -11.29 8.63
CA TYR A 210 1.15 -9.88 8.33
C TYR A 210 0.10 -9.25 9.25
N VAL A 211 -0.91 -10.02 9.66
CA VAL A 211 -1.93 -9.54 10.61
C VAL A 211 -1.36 -9.48 12.02
N GLU A 212 -0.61 -10.49 12.46
CA GLU A 212 0.01 -10.55 13.79
C GLU A 212 0.92 -9.36 14.08
N MET A 213 1.69 -8.92 13.07
CA MET A 213 2.58 -7.77 13.16
C MET A 213 1.84 -6.48 13.60
N LEU A 214 0.53 -6.37 13.33
CA LEU A 214 -0.29 -5.23 13.74
C LEU A 214 -0.62 -5.21 15.24
N PHE A 215 -0.34 -6.29 15.97
CA PHE A 215 -0.74 -6.45 17.37
C PHE A 215 0.47 -6.40 18.31
N ARG A 216 0.22 -6.01 19.56
CA ARG A 216 1.23 -6.04 20.61
C ARG A 216 1.87 -7.43 20.74
N GLY A 217 3.21 -7.46 20.72
CA GLY A 217 3.98 -8.70 20.78
C GLY A 217 4.08 -9.44 19.44
N GLY A 218 3.66 -8.81 18.34
CA GLY A 218 3.81 -9.34 16.99
C GLY A 218 5.26 -9.53 16.56
N PRO A 219 5.49 -10.33 15.51
CA PRO A 219 6.82 -10.48 14.94
C PRO A 219 7.34 -9.13 14.41
N PRO A 220 8.67 -8.96 14.28
CA PRO A 220 9.21 -7.81 13.57
C PRO A 220 8.77 -7.84 12.10
N PRO A 221 8.79 -6.68 11.41
CA PRO A 221 8.54 -6.65 9.98
C PRO A 221 9.44 -7.60 9.20
N VAL A 222 8.86 -8.28 8.21
CA VAL A 222 9.59 -9.25 7.36
C VAL A 222 10.77 -8.58 6.67
N ASN A 223 10.57 -7.35 6.19
CA ASN A 223 11.66 -6.52 5.70
C ASN A 223 12.28 -5.74 6.87
N PRO A 224 13.56 -5.96 7.21
CA PRO A 224 14.22 -5.29 8.34
C PRO A 224 14.34 -3.77 8.17
N GLN A 225 14.12 -3.25 6.96
CA GLN A 225 14.12 -1.82 6.67
C GLN A 225 12.80 -1.14 6.99
N VAL A 226 11.74 -1.91 7.18
CA VAL A 226 10.46 -1.38 7.66
C VAL A 226 10.60 -1.06 9.13
N SER A 227 10.37 0.20 9.46
CA SER A 227 10.45 0.73 10.82
C SER A 227 9.47 -0.01 11.74
N LYS A 228 9.95 -0.39 12.93
CA LYS A 228 9.12 -1.08 13.93
C LYS A 228 8.10 -0.13 14.54
N GLU A 229 8.37 1.17 14.51
CA GLU A 229 7.53 2.24 15.03
C GLU A 229 6.21 2.39 14.26
N LEU A 230 6.12 1.82 13.04
CA LEU A 230 4.86 1.67 12.31
C LEU A 230 3.90 0.69 13.00
N PHE A 231 4.37 -0.07 14.00
CA PHE A 231 3.61 -1.08 14.72
C PHE A 231 3.76 -0.92 16.24
N PRO A 232 2.80 -1.40 17.05
CA PRO A 232 1.53 -2.00 16.64
C PRO A 232 0.47 -0.95 16.26
N VAL A 233 -0.63 -1.44 15.68
CA VAL A 233 -1.87 -0.66 15.46
C VAL A 233 -2.97 -1.07 16.45
N PHE A 234 -2.86 -2.27 17.02
CA PHE A 234 -3.78 -2.79 18.03
C PHE A 234 -3.04 -3.14 19.32
N GLU A 235 -3.60 -2.72 20.46
CA GLU A 235 -3.09 -3.08 21.78
C GLU A 235 -3.68 -4.39 22.31
N THR A 236 -4.87 -4.78 21.83
CA THR A 236 -5.51 -6.06 22.16
C THR A 236 -6.25 -6.65 20.96
N PRO A 237 -6.33 -7.98 20.84
CA PRO A 237 -5.66 -8.98 21.69
C PRO A 237 -4.14 -9.00 21.46
N ALA A 238 -3.42 -9.86 22.18
CA ALA A 238 -1.99 -10.06 21.91
C ALA A 238 -1.80 -10.83 20.59
N ALA A 239 -0.65 -10.65 19.94
CA ALA A 239 -0.36 -11.33 18.68
C ALA A 239 -0.44 -12.87 18.78
N SER A 240 -0.08 -13.47 19.91
CA SER A 240 -0.24 -14.92 20.12
C SER A 240 -1.69 -15.39 20.12
N THR A 241 -2.62 -14.55 20.59
CA THR A 241 -4.06 -14.83 20.50
C THR A 241 -4.57 -14.70 19.08
N VAL A 242 -4.02 -13.76 18.30
CA VAL A 242 -4.31 -13.63 16.86
C VAL A 242 -3.83 -14.88 16.11
N ARG A 243 -2.62 -15.35 16.39
CA ARG A 243 -2.09 -16.61 15.85
C ARG A 243 -3.05 -17.76 16.09
N TRP A 244 -3.40 -17.94 17.36
CA TRP A 244 -4.31 -18.97 17.79
C TRP A 244 -5.67 -18.83 17.11
N ALA A 245 -6.21 -17.62 16.97
CA ALA A 245 -7.47 -17.41 16.27
C ALA A 245 -7.43 -17.95 14.83
N PHE A 246 -6.35 -17.71 14.07
CA PHE A 246 -6.21 -18.23 12.71
C PHE A 246 -6.23 -19.76 12.65
N GLU A 247 -5.58 -20.45 13.58
CA GLU A 247 -5.61 -21.92 13.65
C GLU A 247 -7.05 -22.47 13.75
N PHE A 248 -7.94 -21.71 14.39
CA PHE A 248 -9.34 -22.07 14.63
C PHE A 248 -10.34 -21.38 13.70
N PHE A 249 -9.90 -20.61 12.70
CA PHE A 249 -10.80 -20.09 11.68
C PHE A 249 -11.52 -21.22 10.94
N HIS A 250 -12.76 -20.95 10.54
CA HIS A 250 -13.56 -21.94 9.82
C HIS A 250 -12.98 -22.12 8.42
N LYS A 251 -12.46 -23.30 8.14
CA LYS A 251 -11.93 -23.67 6.81
C LYS A 251 -13.06 -24.24 5.97
N LEU A 252 -13.39 -23.57 4.88
CA LEU A 252 -14.34 -24.06 3.90
C LEU A 252 -13.80 -25.33 3.25
N ARG A 253 -14.69 -26.29 2.97
CA ARG A 253 -14.35 -27.50 2.24
C ARG A 253 -14.01 -27.14 0.81
N ILE A 254 -12.75 -27.30 0.45
CA ILE A 254 -12.27 -27.10 -0.93
C ILE A 254 -12.62 -28.35 -1.76
N PRO A 255 -13.21 -28.21 -2.96
CA PRO A 255 -13.46 -29.33 -3.86
C PRO A 255 -12.18 -30.11 -4.15
N SER A 256 -12.26 -31.44 -4.16
CA SER A 256 -11.08 -32.31 -4.39
C SER A 256 -10.46 -32.16 -5.78
N THR A 257 -11.17 -31.50 -6.70
CA THR A 257 -10.69 -31.17 -8.05
C THR A 257 -9.88 -29.88 -8.10
N SER A 258 -9.80 -29.11 -7.00
CA SER A 258 -9.05 -27.87 -6.95
C SER A 258 -7.55 -28.15 -7.00
N GLN A 259 -6.85 -27.44 -7.87
CA GLN A 259 -5.43 -27.57 -8.11
C GLN A 259 -4.63 -26.51 -7.36
N TYR A 260 -5.11 -25.26 -7.34
CA TYR A 260 -4.32 -24.12 -6.86
C TYR A 260 -4.75 -23.62 -5.49
N LEU A 261 -6.04 -23.65 -5.17
CA LEU A 261 -6.57 -23.23 -3.87
C LEU A 261 -6.29 -24.29 -2.80
N LYS A 262 -5.62 -23.90 -1.72
CA LYS A 262 -5.23 -24.78 -0.60
C LYS A 262 -5.93 -24.45 0.70
N VAL A 263 -6.26 -23.18 0.91
CA VAL A 263 -6.92 -22.70 2.12
C VAL A 263 -7.97 -21.68 1.72
N LEU A 264 -9.16 -21.80 2.29
CA LEU A 264 -10.14 -20.73 2.34
C LEU A 264 -10.72 -20.69 3.74
N ALA A 265 -10.15 -19.85 4.60
CA ALA A 265 -10.48 -19.75 6.01
C ALA A 265 -11.21 -18.44 6.31
N VAL A 266 -12.27 -18.50 7.11
CA VAL A 266 -13.06 -17.34 7.48
C VAL A 266 -13.11 -17.22 9.00
N GLY A 267 -12.85 -16.01 9.50
CA GLY A 267 -12.74 -15.75 10.92
C GLY A 267 -13.04 -14.32 11.32
N ARG A 268 -13.07 -14.10 12.63
CA ARG A 268 -13.31 -12.79 13.22
C ARG A 268 -12.40 -12.56 14.41
N ILE A 269 -11.86 -11.35 14.52
CA ILE A 269 -11.06 -10.90 15.66
C ILE A 269 -11.60 -9.56 16.14
N GLU A 270 -11.89 -9.46 17.44
CA GLU A 270 -12.26 -8.20 18.09
C GLU A 270 -11.03 -7.54 18.68
N CYS A 271 -10.80 -6.30 18.30
CA CYS A 271 -9.56 -5.58 18.55
C CYS A 271 -9.81 -4.28 19.31
N ARG A 272 -8.75 -3.76 19.93
CA ARG A 272 -8.69 -2.39 20.46
C ARG A 272 -7.46 -1.71 19.90
N THR A 273 -7.63 -0.51 19.36
CA THR A 273 -6.53 0.25 18.76
C THR A 273 -5.50 0.70 19.79
N ALA A 274 -4.24 0.73 19.38
CA ALA A 274 -3.15 1.46 20.04
C ALA A 274 -2.99 2.85 19.42
N ASP A 275 -2.28 3.75 20.10
CA ASP A 275 -1.87 5.01 19.48
C ASP A 275 -0.80 4.73 18.42
N ASN A 276 -0.98 5.28 17.22
CA ASN A 276 -0.02 5.17 16.13
C ASN A 276 -0.03 6.46 15.30
N ALA A 277 0.98 7.29 15.50
CA ALA A 277 1.07 8.61 14.88
C ALA A 277 1.29 8.55 13.35
N TYR A 278 1.89 7.47 12.84
CA TYR A 278 2.17 7.35 11.41
C TYR A 278 0.91 7.09 10.59
N PHE A 279 -0.01 6.29 11.14
CA PHE A 279 -1.32 6.06 10.55
C PHE A 279 -2.37 7.07 11.02
N GLY A 280 -2.11 7.85 12.08
CA GLY A 280 -3.09 8.75 12.68
C GLY A 280 -4.18 8.00 13.47
N VAL A 281 -3.83 6.83 14.02
CA VAL A 281 -4.75 6.00 14.80
C VAL A 281 -4.65 6.39 16.27
N GLN A 282 -5.81 6.66 16.87
CA GLN A 282 -5.93 6.91 18.30
C GLN A 282 -6.26 5.63 19.05
N ARG A 283 -5.71 5.49 20.26
CA ARG A 283 -5.95 4.36 21.17
C ARG A 283 -7.41 4.22 21.58
N GLY A 284 -7.80 2.99 21.88
CA GLY A 284 -9.01 2.70 22.65
C GLY A 284 -10.28 2.49 21.81
N ARG A 285 -10.24 2.66 20.48
CA ARG A 285 -11.36 2.32 19.60
C ARG A 285 -11.54 0.81 19.51
N LYS A 286 -12.79 0.37 19.53
CA LYS A 286 -13.15 -1.05 19.31
C LYS A 286 -13.28 -1.28 17.81
N VAL A 287 -12.51 -2.21 17.27
CA VAL A 287 -12.52 -2.56 15.86
C VAL A 287 -12.79 -4.06 15.71
N VAL A 288 -13.61 -4.44 14.75
CA VAL A 288 -13.85 -5.83 14.38
C VAL A 288 -13.18 -6.10 13.03
N LEU A 289 -12.31 -7.11 13.00
CA LEU A 289 -11.73 -7.63 11.78
C LEU A 289 -12.51 -8.90 11.38
N ASN A 290 -13.16 -8.90 10.22
CA ASN A 290 -13.66 -10.10 9.56
C ASN A 290 -12.62 -10.46 8.51
N ILE A 291 -12.04 -11.64 8.64
CA ILE A 291 -10.89 -12.06 7.85
C ILE A 291 -11.34 -13.21 6.95
N VAL A 292 -11.08 -13.04 5.65
CA VAL A 292 -11.15 -14.11 4.66
C VAL A 292 -9.72 -14.37 4.22
N ASN A 293 -9.13 -15.44 4.73
CA ASN A 293 -7.79 -15.84 4.36
C ASN A 293 -7.83 -16.86 3.23
N MET A 294 -7.23 -16.49 2.09
CA MET A 294 -7.13 -17.33 0.92
C MET A 294 -5.68 -17.79 0.80
N GLY A 295 -5.48 -19.09 0.73
CA GLY A 295 -4.17 -19.66 0.50
C GLY A 295 -4.11 -20.42 -0.81
N SER A 296 -3.11 -20.13 -1.64
CA SER A 296 -2.92 -20.72 -2.95
C SER A 296 -1.45 -21.01 -3.26
N ASP A 297 -1.21 -22.00 -4.14
CA ASP A 297 0.09 -22.23 -4.79
C ASP A 297 0.43 -21.13 -5.83
N LEU A 298 -0.56 -20.32 -6.24
CA LEU A 298 -0.32 -19.13 -7.04
C LEU A 298 -0.09 -17.93 -6.12
N ASP A 299 0.94 -17.16 -6.43
CA ASP A 299 1.32 -15.97 -5.67
C ASP A 299 1.43 -14.72 -6.57
N ILE A 300 1.67 -13.55 -5.99
CA ILE A 300 1.77 -12.26 -6.69
C ILE A 300 3.23 -11.80 -6.87
N GLY A 301 4.18 -12.74 -6.80
CA GLY A 301 5.61 -12.46 -6.89
C GLY A 301 6.15 -12.21 -8.30
N LEU A 302 7.42 -11.77 -8.35
CA LEU A 302 8.18 -11.69 -9.61
C LEU A 302 8.23 -13.08 -10.27
N PHE A 303 7.97 -13.12 -11.57
CA PHE A 303 7.98 -14.32 -12.40
C PHE A 303 6.88 -15.36 -12.10
N VAL A 304 5.82 -14.99 -11.36
CA VAL A 304 4.68 -15.90 -11.20
C VAL A 304 3.88 -15.98 -12.50
N ASN A 305 3.52 -17.21 -12.87
CA ASN A 305 2.69 -17.48 -14.03
C ASN A 305 1.21 -17.22 -13.70
N PHE A 306 0.70 -16.05 -14.09
CA PHE A 306 -0.71 -15.67 -13.93
C PHE A 306 -1.66 -16.40 -14.89
N HIS A 307 -1.18 -17.28 -15.78
CA HIS A 307 -2.00 -18.00 -16.74
C HIS A 307 -3.10 -18.86 -16.08
N HIS A 308 -2.94 -19.22 -14.80
CA HIS A 308 -3.90 -20.05 -14.07
C HIS A 308 -4.75 -19.27 -13.06
N PHE A 309 -4.70 -17.93 -13.11
CA PHE A 309 -5.49 -17.09 -12.20
C PHE A 309 -7.00 -17.29 -12.39
N ASP A 310 -7.44 -17.52 -13.64
CA ASP A 310 -8.81 -17.87 -13.98
C ASP A 310 -9.27 -19.16 -13.28
N THR A 311 -8.40 -20.17 -13.25
CA THR A 311 -8.66 -21.46 -12.60
C THR A 311 -8.74 -21.29 -11.09
N LEU A 312 -7.82 -20.53 -10.48
CA LEU A 312 -7.89 -20.20 -9.05
C LEU A 312 -9.18 -19.45 -8.70
N ALA A 313 -9.58 -18.45 -9.50
CA ALA A 313 -10.82 -17.71 -9.28
C ALA A 313 -12.05 -18.64 -9.33
N GLN A 314 -12.07 -19.57 -10.28
CA GLN A 314 -13.11 -20.60 -10.38
C GLN A 314 -13.12 -21.53 -9.17
N GLU A 315 -11.96 -21.97 -8.68
CA GLU A 315 -11.85 -22.83 -7.49
C GLU A 315 -12.35 -22.13 -6.22
N ILE A 316 -12.06 -20.83 -6.07
CA ILE A 316 -12.60 -20.01 -4.97
C ILE A 316 -14.12 -19.97 -5.07
N ALA A 317 -14.67 -19.66 -6.25
CA ALA A 317 -16.12 -19.61 -6.46
C ALA A 317 -16.79 -20.96 -6.15
N LEU A 318 -16.25 -22.06 -6.69
CA LEU A 318 -16.74 -23.43 -6.45
C LEU A 318 -16.69 -23.81 -4.97
N THR A 319 -15.63 -23.42 -4.26
CA THR A 319 -15.51 -23.64 -2.81
C THR A 319 -16.61 -22.89 -2.07
N ILE A 320 -16.88 -21.63 -2.41
CA ILE A 320 -17.91 -20.83 -1.74
C ILE A 320 -19.32 -21.40 -1.98
N VAL A 321 -19.60 -21.93 -3.18
CA VAL A 321 -20.93 -22.47 -3.52
C VAL A 321 -21.09 -23.98 -3.26
N ASP A 322 -20.05 -24.66 -2.74
CA ASP A 322 -20.13 -26.08 -2.40
C ASP A 322 -21.23 -26.33 -1.35
N ALA A 323 -22.05 -27.36 -1.58
CA ALA A 323 -23.17 -27.70 -0.70
C ALA A 323 -22.73 -27.98 0.75
N ALA A 324 -21.51 -28.51 0.95
CA ALA A 324 -20.96 -28.74 2.29
C ALA A 324 -20.68 -27.43 3.05
N ASN A 325 -20.51 -26.32 2.34
CA ASN A 325 -20.22 -25.00 2.88
C ASN A 325 -21.46 -24.12 3.00
N ALA A 326 -22.55 -24.46 2.30
CA ALA A 326 -23.73 -23.62 2.13
C ALA A 326 -24.25 -22.99 3.42
N ARG A 327 -24.39 -23.76 4.50
CA ARG A 327 -24.89 -23.25 5.79
C ARG A 327 -23.97 -22.19 6.37
N PHE A 328 -22.66 -22.46 6.48
CA PHE A 328 -21.72 -21.48 7.03
C PHE A 328 -21.64 -20.24 6.13
N VAL A 329 -21.69 -20.43 4.81
CA VAL A 329 -21.65 -19.32 3.86
C VAL A 329 -22.88 -18.41 4.00
N GLN A 330 -24.08 -18.99 4.12
CA GLN A 330 -25.32 -18.24 4.28
C GLN A 330 -25.44 -17.58 5.67
N ASP A 331 -25.11 -18.31 6.73
CA ASP A 331 -25.35 -17.87 8.12
C ASP A 331 -24.24 -16.95 8.65
N VAL A 332 -23.02 -17.05 8.12
CA VAL A 332 -21.83 -16.38 8.67
C VAL A 332 -21.10 -15.57 7.61
N PHE A 333 -20.63 -16.18 6.52
CA PHE A 333 -19.74 -15.51 5.57
C PHE A 333 -20.43 -14.38 4.80
N LEU A 334 -21.58 -14.64 4.16
CA LEU A 334 -22.31 -13.61 3.41
C LEU A 334 -22.74 -12.44 4.31
N PRO A 335 -23.25 -12.65 5.54
CA PRO A 335 -23.50 -11.55 6.47
C PRO A 335 -22.25 -10.72 6.84
N MET A 336 -21.05 -11.30 6.86
CA MET A 336 -19.81 -10.55 7.04
C MET A 336 -19.53 -9.63 5.83
N VAL A 337 -19.78 -10.12 4.61
CA VAL A 337 -19.51 -9.37 3.37
C VAL A 337 -20.56 -8.30 3.08
N LEU A 338 -21.84 -8.66 3.20
CA LEU A 338 -22.98 -7.80 2.86
C LEU A 338 -23.45 -6.92 4.03
N GLY A 339 -23.01 -7.24 5.25
CA GLY A 339 -23.51 -6.67 6.49
C GLY A 339 -24.83 -7.31 6.96
N LYS A 340 -25.11 -7.20 8.27
CA LYS A 340 -26.26 -7.82 8.96
C LYS A 340 -27.66 -7.44 8.44
N LYS A 341 -27.78 -6.48 7.52
CA LYS A 341 -29.07 -5.95 7.02
C LYS A 341 -29.51 -6.51 5.67
N ALA A 342 -28.75 -7.40 5.05
CA ALA A 342 -29.24 -8.10 3.86
C ALA A 342 -30.34 -9.09 4.29
N ASN A 343 -31.62 -8.69 4.18
CA ASN A 343 -32.74 -9.63 4.16
C ASN A 343 -32.58 -10.50 2.91
N LEU A 344 -31.81 -11.58 3.03
CA LEU A 344 -31.51 -12.51 1.94
C LEU A 344 -32.73 -13.37 1.54
N SER A 345 -33.87 -13.21 2.22
CA SER A 345 -35.15 -13.81 1.83
C SER A 345 -35.68 -13.33 0.47
N ALA A 346 -35.03 -12.34 -0.15
CA ALA A 346 -35.33 -11.88 -1.52
C ALA A 346 -34.29 -12.32 -2.57
N VAL A 347 -33.28 -13.13 -2.22
CA VAL A 347 -32.34 -13.66 -3.23
C VAL A 347 -33.07 -14.75 -4.01
N VAL A 348 -33.55 -14.34 -5.18
CA VAL A 348 -34.11 -15.23 -6.21
C VAL A 348 -33.11 -16.37 -6.44
N PRO A 349 -33.55 -17.64 -6.43
CA PRO A 349 -32.66 -18.74 -6.78
C PRO A 349 -32.10 -18.47 -8.17
N ILE A 350 -30.77 -18.30 -8.26
CA ILE A 350 -30.07 -18.35 -9.53
C ILE A 350 -30.20 -19.81 -9.96
N VAL A 351 -31.17 -20.07 -10.82
CA VAL A 351 -31.23 -21.31 -11.59
C VAL A 351 -30.10 -21.20 -12.59
N VAL A 352 -28.99 -21.87 -12.29
CA VAL A 352 -27.87 -22.08 -13.22
C VAL A 352 -28.27 -23.13 -14.25
#